data_AF-A0A0B5A1R4-F1
#
_entry.id   AF-A0A0B5A1R4-F1
#
_cell.length_a   1.000
_cell.length_b   1.000
_cell.length_c   1.000
_cell.angle_alpha   90.00
_cell.angle_beta   90.00
_cell.angle_gamma   90.00
#
_symmetry.space_group_name_H-M   'P 1'
#
loop_
_entity.id
_entity.type
_entity.pdbx_description
1 polymer ?
#
loop_
_entity_poly.entity_id
_entity_poly.type
_entity_poly.pdbx_seq_one_letter_code
_entity_poly.pdbx_strand_id
1 'polypeptide(L)'
;ALLLVALRAVLQRTRQRDDLALFTLPETLTFALGTLCQQGFHTTPGVTSVRLVMFSTLLASLFVFTAYSAKIVAILQTPSDALRTIDDLTRSPITIGVQDTTYKKVYFLESPDESTQQLYRRKILPQGERAYHSVVDGIARVRTGLFAFQVESSSGYDIIRQTFTEREKCSLKEIEAFKLPLVAVPMRKNSGYRELFATRLRWQREVGLMSRERR
;
A
#
# COMPACT_ATOMS: atom_id res chain seq x y z
N ALA A 1 72.19 8.89 -11.23
CA ALA A 1 70.81 9.23 -10.82
C ALA A 1 69.81 9.16 -11.99
N LEU A 2 70.02 9.89 -13.08
CA LEU A 2 69.10 9.92 -14.24
C LEU A 2 68.87 8.55 -14.92
N LEU A 3 69.91 7.72 -15.06
CA LEU A 3 69.78 6.36 -15.59
C LEU A 3 68.89 5.44 -14.74
N LEU A 4 68.97 5.54 -13.41
CA LEU A 4 68.11 4.77 -12.50
C LEU A 4 66.65 5.23 -12.55
N VAL A 5 66.42 6.53 -12.75
CA VAL A 5 65.07 7.09 -12.94
C VAL A 5 64.48 6.64 -14.28
N ALA A 6 65.27 6.65 -15.35
CA ALA A 6 64.86 6.16 -16.67
C ALA A 6 64.54 4.65 -16.64
N LEU A 7 65.38 3.84 -15.98
CA LEU A 7 65.14 2.41 -15.82
C LEU A 7 63.87 2.13 -15.00
N ARG A 8 63.62 2.89 -13.92
CA ARG A 8 62.38 2.80 -13.15
C ARG A 8 61.15 3.19 -13.97
N ALA A 9 61.24 4.23 -14.79
CA ALA A 9 60.14 4.67 -15.65
C ALA A 9 59.85 3.66 -16.77
N VAL A 10 60.88 3.03 -17.35
CA VAL A 10 60.73 1.96 -18.34
C VAL A 10 60.14 0.71 -17.70
N LEU A 11 60.63 0.30 -16.52
CA LEU A 11 60.10 -0.84 -15.77
C LEU A 11 58.64 -0.64 -15.32
N GLN A 12 58.28 0.58 -14.91
CA GLN A 12 56.89 0.94 -14.62
C GLN A 12 56.03 0.87 -15.89
N ARG A 13 56.51 1.38 -17.03
CA ARG A 13 55.78 1.32 -18.31
C ARG A 13 55.63 -0.11 -18.84
N THR A 14 56.63 -0.98 -18.70
CA THR A 14 56.52 -2.39 -19.11
C THR A 14 55.59 -3.15 -18.19
N ARG A 15 55.70 -2.98 -16.86
CA ARG A 15 54.77 -3.57 -15.88
C ARG A 15 53.33 -3.12 -16.12
N GLN A 16 53.12 -1.86 -16.45
CA GLN A 16 51.80 -1.30 -16.76
C GLN A 16 51.20 -1.87 -18.07
N ARG A 17 52.06 -2.24 -19.03
CA ARG A 17 51.67 -2.85 -20.31
C ARG A 17 51.28 -4.32 -20.13
N ASP A 18 51.97 -5.03 -19.25
CA ASP A 18 51.64 -6.42 -18.88
C ASP A 18 50.35 -6.51 -18.05
N ASP A 19 50.13 -5.57 -17.11
CA ASP A 19 48.89 -5.45 -16.33
C ASP A 19 47.66 -5.15 -17.24
N LEU A 20 47.85 -4.40 -18.33
CA LEU A 20 46.78 -4.13 -19.30
C LEU A 20 46.49 -5.33 -20.22
N ALA A 21 47.51 -6.14 -20.54
CA ALA A 21 47.35 -7.35 -21.35
C ALA A 21 46.54 -8.45 -20.63
N LEU A 22 46.44 -8.37 -19.29
CA LEU A 22 45.62 -9.26 -18.46
C LEU A 22 44.11 -9.07 -18.67
N PHE A 23 43.65 -7.87 -19.06
CA PHE A 23 42.23 -7.57 -19.30
C PHE A 23 41.78 -8.04 -20.69
N THR A 24 41.78 -9.35 -20.88
CA THR A 24 41.12 -9.98 -22.04
C THR A 24 39.59 -9.89 -21.91
N LEU A 25 38.86 -10.01 -23.02
CA LEU A 25 37.39 -10.03 -23.01
C LEU A 25 36.76 -10.96 -21.96
N PRO A 26 37.18 -12.23 -21.79
CA PRO A 26 36.62 -13.10 -20.74
C PRO A 26 36.89 -12.58 -19.33
N GLU A 27 38.07 -12.00 -19.07
CA GLU A 27 38.39 -11.42 -17.76
C GLU A 27 37.53 -10.19 -17.46
N THR A 28 37.25 -9.35 -18.46
CA THR A 28 36.33 -8.22 -18.30
C THR A 28 34.88 -8.68 -18.04
N LEU A 29 34.47 -9.80 -18.62
CA LEU A 29 33.15 -10.40 -18.37
C LEU A 29 33.08 -11.00 -16.97
N THR A 30 34.12 -11.72 -16.53
CA THR A 30 34.25 -12.22 -15.16
C THR A 30 34.26 -11.07 -14.15
N PHE A 31 34.96 -9.95 -14.45
CA PHE A 31 34.92 -8.74 -13.66
C PHE A 31 33.50 -8.15 -13.60
N ALA A 32 32.80 -8.03 -14.73
CA ALA A 32 31.44 -7.50 -14.76
C ALA A 32 30.47 -8.38 -13.95
N LEU A 33 30.53 -9.71 -14.10
CA LEU A 33 29.72 -10.64 -13.32
C LEU A 33 30.09 -10.61 -11.83
N GLY A 34 31.38 -10.62 -11.50
CA GLY A 34 31.88 -10.56 -10.13
C GLY A 34 31.51 -9.25 -9.43
N THR A 35 31.52 -8.13 -10.14
CA THR A 35 31.06 -6.84 -9.61
C THR A 35 29.55 -6.82 -9.41
N LEU A 36 28.76 -7.28 -10.38
CA LEU A 36 27.30 -7.41 -10.26
C LEU A 36 26.88 -8.32 -9.09
N CYS A 37 27.58 -9.42 -8.88
CA CYS A 37 27.35 -10.35 -7.78
C CYS A 37 28.02 -9.94 -6.45
N GLN A 38 28.68 -8.78 -6.40
CA GLN A 38 29.43 -8.28 -5.22
C GLN A 38 30.55 -9.21 -4.73
N GLN A 39 31.05 -10.11 -5.57
CA GLN A 39 32.17 -11.00 -5.26
C GLN A 39 33.53 -10.31 -5.42
N GLY A 40 33.55 -9.17 -6.11
CA GLY A 40 34.77 -8.44 -6.43
C GLY A 40 35.56 -9.11 -7.55
N PHE A 41 36.83 -8.72 -7.69
CA PHE A 41 37.72 -9.25 -8.71
C PHE A 41 39.07 -9.62 -8.10
N HIS A 42 39.68 -10.69 -8.61
CA HIS A 42 40.84 -11.33 -8.00
C HIS A 42 42.15 -10.54 -8.23
N THR A 43 42.22 -9.66 -9.22
CA THR A 43 43.41 -8.86 -9.54
C THR A 43 43.17 -7.36 -9.39
N THR A 44 44.18 -6.66 -8.88
CA THR A 44 44.14 -5.19 -8.74
C THR A 44 45.10 -4.56 -9.75
N PRO A 45 44.61 -3.76 -10.70
CA PRO A 45 45.46 -3.19 -11.74
C PRO A 45 46.42 -2.16 -11.15
N GLY A 46 47.63 -2.04 -11.68
CA GLY A 46 48.57 -0.97 -11.32
C GLY A 46 48.12 0.43 -11.80
N VAL A 47 47.22 0.50 -12.78
CA VAL A 47 46.84 1.74 -13.45
C VAL A 47 45.73 2.48 -12.72
N THR A 48 45.95 3.77 -12.43
CA THR A 48 44.98 4.63 -11.71
C THR A 48 43.67 4.82 -12.46
N SER A 49 43.70 4.95 -13.80
CA SER A 49 42.49 5.09 -14.61
C SER A 49 41.58 3.86 -14.50
N VAL A 50 42.15 2.66 -14.57
CA VAL A 50 41.40 1.41 -14.44
C VAL A 50 40.83 1.27 -13.02
N ARG A 51 41.58 1.66 -11.99
CA ARG A 51 41.07 1.68 -10.61
C ARG A 51 39.87 2.60 -10.42
N LEU A 52 39.87 3.78 -11.06
CA LEU A 52 38.73 4.70 -11.01
C LEU A 52 37.49 4.08 -11.67
N VAL A 53 37.65 3.41 -12.80
CA VAL A 53 36.56 2.70 -13.49
C VAL A 53 36.05 1.52 -12.66
N MET A 54 36.95 0.72 -12.07
CA MET A 54 36.56 -0.37 -11.18
C MET A 54 35.82 0.14 -9.94
N PHE A 55 36.29 1.23 -9.36
CA PHE A 55 35.65 1.85 -8.20
C PHE A 55 34.25 2.38 -8.55
N SER A 56 34.11 3.12 -9.67
CA SER A 56 32.82 3.66 -10.08
C SER A 56 31.82 2.56 -10.45
N THR A 57 32.27 1.49 -11.10
CA THR A 57 31.42 0.33 -11.44
C THR A 57 31.00 -0.48 -10.21
N LEU A 58 31.91 -0.71 -9.26
CA LEU A 58 31.58 -1.32 -7.96
C LEU A 58 30.59 -0.46 -7.16
N LEU A 59 30.81 0.86 -7.11
CA LEU A 59 29.91 1.79 -6.43
C LEU A 59 28.53 1.81 -7.08
N ALA A 60 28.46 1.84 -8.42
CA ALA A 60 27.20 1.76 -9.15
C ALA A 60 26.47 0.44 -8.89
N SER A 61 27.18 -0.70 -8.92
CA SER A 61 26.61 -2.02 -8.61
C SER A 61 26.07 -2.09 -7.18
N LEU A 62 26.78 -1.51 -6.20
CA LEU A 62 26.31 -1.43 -4.81
C LEU A 62 24.97 -0.67 -4.71
N PHE A 63 24.84 0.48 -5.39
CA PHE A 63 23.58 1.23 -5.42
C PHE A 63 22.45 0.43 -6.10
N VAL A 64 22.73 -0.26 -7.21
CA VAL A 64 21.73 -1.08 -7.91
C VAL A 64 21.25 -2.23 -7.01
N PHE A 65 22.17 -2.93 -6.34
CA PHE A 65 21.81 -4.04 -5.46
C PHE A 65 21.00 -3.58 -4.24
N THR A 66 21.39 -2.46 -3.62
CA THR A 66 20.64 -1.92 -2.48
C THR A 66 19.25 -1.45 -2.89
N ALA A 67 19.10 -0.78 -4.03
CA ALA A 67 17.80 -0.39 -4.57
C ALA A 67 16.91 -1.61 -4.92
N TYR A 68 17.48 -2.64 -5.56
CA TYR A 68 16.78 -3.87 -5.88
C TYR A 68 16.30 -4.62 -4.63
N SER A 69 17.18 -4.76 -3.63
CA SER A 69 16.85 -5.40 -2.35
C SER A 69 15.75 -4.66 -1.60
N ALA A 70 15.84 -3.33 -1.54
CA ALA A 70 14.79 -2.49 -0.95
C ALA A 70 13.46 -2.65 -1.68
N LYS A 71 13.47 -2.77 -3.02
CA LYS A 71 12.25 -2.93 -3.81
C LYS A 71 11.58 -4.29 -3.59
N ILE A 72 12.35 -5.37 -3.46
CA ILE A 72 11.80 -6.69 -3.11
C ILE A 72 11.10 -6.62 -1.75
N VAL A 73 11.76 -6.06 -0.73
CA VAL A 73 11.17 -5.91 0.60
C VAL A 73 9.89 -5.08 0.54
N ALA A 74 9.91 -3.97 -0.21
CA ALA A 74 8.73 -3.15 -0.39
C ALA A 74 7.57 -3.92 -1.04
N ILE A 75 7.83 -4.73 -2.07
CA ILE A 75 6.79 -5.55 -2.72
C ILE A 75 6.23 -6.59 -1.73
N LEU A 76 7.08 -7.27 -0.97
CA LEU A 76 6.65 -8.27 0.01
C LEU A 76 5.85 -7.65 1.17
N GLN A 77 6.12 -6.40 1.52
CA GLN A 77 5.38 -5.64 2.53
C GLN A 77 4.13 -4.95 1.97
N THR A 78 3.96 -4.87 0.65
CA THR A 78 2.83 -4.18 0.05
C THR A 78 1.58 -5.05 0.22
N PRO A 79 0.49 -4.50 0.77
CA PRO A 79 -0.73 -5.28 0.96
C PRO A 79 -1.34 -5.71 -0.38
N SER A 80 -2.08 -6.82 -0.36
CA SER A 80 -2.71 -7.35 -1.56
C SER A 80 -3.81 -6.43 -2.10
N ASP A 81 -3.78 -6.19 -3.41
CA ASP A 81 -4.80 -5.42 -4.12
C ASP A 81 -5.94 -6.28 -4.69
N ALA A 82 -6.08 -7.52 -4.23
CA ALA A 82 -7.04 -8.49 -4.77
C ALA A 82 -8.52 -8.08 -4.64
N LEU A 83 -8.88 -7.29 -3.63
CA LEU A 83 -10.26 -6.86 -3.38
C LEU A 83 -10.34 -5.34 -3.49
N ARG A 84 -10.92 -4.79 -4.55
CA ARG A 84 -11.10 -3.33 -4.69
C ARG A 84 -12.56 -2.93 -4.80
N THR A 85 -13.37 -3.80 -5.38
CA THR A 85 -14.78 -3.52 -5.67
C THR A 85 -15.72 -4.46 -4.93
N ILE A 86 -17.00 -4.08 -4.88
CA ILE A 86 -18.07 -4.93 -4.35
C ILE A 86 -18.19 -6.24 -5.15
N ASP A 87 -17.94 -6.22 -6.45
CA ASP A 87 -17.97 -7.42 -7.29
C ASP A 87 -16.85 -8.41 -6.94
N ASP A 88 -15.66 -7.91 -6.62
CA ASP A 88 -14.56 -8.76 -6.13
C ASP A 88 -14.92 -9.39 -4.79
N LEU A 89 -15.50 -8.59 -3.89
CA LEU A 89 -15.99 -9.08 -2.61
C LEU A 89 -17.08 -10.14 -2.82
N THR A 90 -18.00 -9.95 -3.77
CA THR A 90 -19.10 -10.88 -4.07
C THR A 90 -18.59 -12.22 -4.62
N ARG A 91 -17.52 -12.22 -5.40
CA ARG A 91 -16.91 -13.44 -5.97
C ARG A 91 -15.93 -14.15 -5.03
N SER A 92 -15.39 -13.44 -4.05
CA SER A 92 -14.44 -13.98 -3.08
C SER A 92 -15.06 -15.02 -2.13
N PRO A 93 -14.26 -15.88 -1.46
CA PRO A 93 -14.74 -16.76 -0.39
C PRO A 93 -15.05 -16.03 0.93
N ILE A 94 -14.82 -14.72 1.03
CA ILE A 94 -15.00 -13.96 2.27
C ILE A 94 -16.49 -13.88 2.63
N THR A 95 -16.83 -14.24 3.86
CA THR A 95 -18.21 -14.10 4.35
C THR A 95 -18.48 -12.66 4.73
N ILE A 96 -19.72 -12.18 4.55
CA ILE A 96 -20.11 -10.81 4.90
C ILE A 96 -21.21 -10.83 5.95
N GLY A 97 -21.15 -9.90 6.89
CA GLY A 97 -22.29 -9.52 7.72
C GLY A 97 -22.51 -8.01 7.72
N VAL A 98 -23.64 -7.63 8.27
CA VAL A 98 -24.16 -6.27 8.28
C VAL A 98 -24.44 -5.87 9.72
N GLN A 99 -24.15 -4.64 10.09
CA GLN A 99 -24.57 -4.12 11.38
C GLN A 99 -26.10 -4.16 11.49
N ASP A 100 -26.60 -4.62 12.63
CA ASP A 100 -28.04 -4.66 12.90
C ASP A 100 -28.61 -3.26 13.08
N THR A 101 -29.07 -2.65 11.99
CA THR A 101 -29.85 -1.41 11.99
C THR A 101 -31.00 -1.49 11.00
N THR A 102 -32.13 -0.87 11.35
CA THR A 102 -33.38 -0.96 10.59
C THR A 102 -33.23 -0.48 9.15
N TYR A 103 -32.44 0.56 8.91
CA TYR A 103 -32.32 1.16 7.58
C TYR A 103 -31.49 0.29 6.64
N LYS A 104 -30.44 -0.39 7.11
CA LYS A 104 -29.50 -1.13 6.25
C LYS A 104 -30.19 -2.24 5.45
N LYS A 105 -31.16 -2.92 6.06
CA LYS A 105 -31.99 -3.94 5.38
C LYS A 105 -32.67 -3.36 4.13
N VAL A 106 -33.30 -2.19 4.28
CA VAL A 106 -33.99 -1.49 3.19
C VAL A 106 -33.00 -0.99 2.13
N TYR A 107 -31.88 -0.40 2.54
CA TYR A 107 -30.88 0.12 1.60
C TYR A 107 -30.29 -0.97 0.69
N PHE A 108 -30.03 -2.17 1.21
CA PHE A 108 -29.55 -3.27 0.36
C PHE A 108 -30.63 -3.80 -0.59
N LEU A 109 -31.90 -3.79 -0.17
CA LEU A 109 -33.04 -4.22 -0.99
C LEU A 109 -33.36 -3.23 -2.11
N GLU A 110 -33.30 -1.93 -1.81
CA GLU A 110 -33.68 -0.84 -2.71
C GLU A 110 -32.48 -0.20 -3.42
N SER A 111 -31.26 -0.74 -3.24
CA SER A 111 -30.06 -0.18 -3.86
C SER A 111 -30.20 -0.13 -5.38
N PRO A 112 -29.97 1.02 -6.04
CA PRO A 112 -29.98 1.11 -7.50
C PRO A 112 -28.76 0.45 -8.14
N ASP A 113 -27.70 0.21 -7.36
CA ASP A 113 -26.46 -0.35 -7.86
C ASP A 113 -26.53 -1.88 -7.99
N GLU A 114 -26.21 -2.39 -9.18
CA GLU A 114 -26.32 -3.81 -9.48
C GLU A 114 -25.32 -4.64 -8.65
N SER A 115 -24.10 -4.13 -8.43
CA SER A 115 -23.06 -4.85 -7.68
C SER A 115 -23.49 -5.06 -6.22
N THR A 116 -24.05 -4.04 -5.58
CA THR A 116 -24.61 -4.12 -4.22
C THR A 116 -25.79 -5.11 -4.15
N GLN A 117 -26.67 -5.12 -5.15
CA GLN A 117 -27.77 -6.09 -5.20
C GLN A 117 -27.27 -7.53 -5.38
N GLN A 118 -26.25 -7.75 -6.21
CA GLN A 118 -25.64 -9.06 -6.39
C GLN A 118 -24.99 -9.56 -5.10
N LEU A 119 -24.26 -8.69 -4.38
CA LEU A 119 -23.71 -8.98 -3.06
C LEU A 119 -24.82 -9.41 -2.08
N TYR A 120 -25.91 -8.65 -2.02
CA TYR A 120 -27.03 -8.93 -1.14
C TYR A 120 -27.65 -10.30 -1.43
N ARG A 121 -28.02 -10.57 -2.69
CA ARG A 121 -28.66 -11.82 -3.10
C ARG A 121 -27.78 -13.05 -2.90
N ARG A 122 -26.47 -12.93 -3.17
CA ARG A 122 -25.55 -14.07 -3.09
C ARG A 122 -25.05 -14.37 -1.68
N LYS A 123 -24.80 -13.34 -0.86
CA LYS A 123 -24.10 -13.54 0.43
C LYS A 123 -24.93 -13.21 1.66
N ILE A 124 -25.80 -12.20 1.58
CA ILE A 124 -26.54 -11.71 2.75
C ILE A 124 -27.88 -12.45 2.87
N LEU A 125 -28.65 -12.51 1.78
CA LEU A 125 -29.97 -13.13 1.74
C LEU A 125 -29.97 -14.60 2.22
N PRO A 126 -29.01 -15.47 1.84
CA PRO A 126 -29.00 -16.87 2.29
C PRO A 126 -28.73 -17.03 3.80
N GLN A 127 -28.08 -16.05 4.43
CA GLN A 127 -27.79 -16.07 5.86
C GLN A 127 -28.98 -15.59 6.71
N GLY A 128 -29.90 -14.80 6.11
CA GLY A 128 -31.08 -14.24 6.78
C GLY A 128 -30.69 -13.39 8.00
N GLU A 129 -31.36 -13.59 9.12
CA GLU A 129 -31.09 -12.83 10.37
C GLU A 129 -29.68 -13.07 10.92
N ARG A 130 -29.03 -14.20 10.59
CA ARG A 130 -27.65 -14.48 11.03
C ARG A 130 -26.61 -13.59 10.37
N ALA A 131 -26.95 -12.88 9.29
CA ALA A 131 -26.06 -11.90 8.69
C ALA A 131 -25.92 -10.63 9.53
N TYR A 132 -26.86 -10.37 10.45
CA TYR A 132 -26.92 -9.13 11.22
C TYR A 132 -26.24 -9.30 12.57
N HIS A 133 -25.31 -8.39 12.87
CA HIS A 133 -24.49 -8.45 14.08
C HIS A 133 -24.40 -7.09 14.77
N SER A 134 -24.10 -7.12 16.07
CA SER A 134 -23.70 -5.92 16.80
C SER A 134 -22.37 -5.39 16.24
N VAL A 135 -22.10 -4.09 16.46
CA VAL A 135 -20.84 -3.47 16.01
C VAL A 135 -19.62 -4.17 16.60
N VAL A 136 -19.68 -4.49 17.89
CA VAL A 136 -18.59 -5.11 18.65
C VAL A 136 -18.32 -6.51 18.12
N ASP A 137 -19.35 -7.33 17.96
CA ASP A 137 -19.20 -8.71 17.48
C ASP A 137 -18.75 -8.76 16.03
N GLY A 138 -19.29 -7.89 15.18
CA GLY A 138 -18.93 -7.80 13.77
C GLY A 138 -17.45 -7.46 13.59
N ILE A 139 -16.95 -6.44 14.32
CA ILE A 139 -15.55 -6.01 14.26
C ILE A 139 -14.61 -7.07 14.86
N ALA A 140 -15.02 -7.73 15.95
CA ALA A 140 -14.25 -8.85 16.51
C ALA A 140 -14.07 -9.98 15.49
N ARG A 141 -15.12 -10.30 14.71
CA ARG A 141 -15.06 -11.30 13.63
C ARG A 141 -14.15 -10.89 12.48
N VAL A 142 -14.15 -9.60 12.09
CA VAL A 142 -13.21 -9.07 11.08
C VAL A 142 -11.77 -9.26 11.52
N ARG A 143 -11.48 -9.10 12.81
CA ARG A 143 -10.13 -9.28 13.35
C ARG A 143 -9.63 -10.73 13.25
N THR A 144 -10.50 -11.70 13.55
CA THR A 144 -10.09 -13.11 13.72
C THR A 144 -10.28 -13.97 12.48
N GLY A 145 -11.09 -13.55 11.51
CA GLY A 145 -11.53 -14.42 10.42
C GLY A 145 -11.58 -13.74 9.04
N LEU A 146 -11.83 -14.56 8.02
CA LEU A 146 -12.11 -14.12 6.64
C LEU A 146 -13.55 -13.59 6.55
N PHE A 147 -13.76 -12.44 7.17
CA PHE A 147 -15.07 -11.81 7.35
C PHE A 147 -15.02 -10.34 6.96
N ALA A 148 -15.96 -9.91 6.12
CA ALA A 148 -16.23 -8.51 5.81
C ALA A 148 -17.43 -8.04 6.63
N PHE A 149 -17.36 -6.83 7.17
CA PHE A 149 -18.43 -6.28 7.98
C PHE A 149 -18.88 -4.92 7.46
N GLN A 150 -20.15 -4.82 7.09
CA GLN A 150 -20.75 -3.53 6.75
C GLN A 150 -21.18 -2.83 8.03
N VAL A 151 -20.48 -1.74 8.35
CA VAL A 151 -20.71 -0.93 9.55
C VAL A 151 -20.80 0.54 9.17
N GLU A 152 -21.44 1.35 10.01
CA GLU A 152 -21.29 2.80 9.90
C GLU A 152 -19.84 3.19 10.20
N SER A 153 -19.22 4.02 9.35
CA SER A 153 -17.81 4.35 9.46
C SER A 153 -17.44 4.88 10.86
N SER A 154 -18.20 5.82 11.41
CA SER A 154 -17.99 6.38 12.76
C SER A 154 -17.87 5.29 13.83
N SER A 155 -18.91 4.46 13.95
CA SER A 155 -18.98 3.36 14.91
C SER A 155 -17.88 2.30 14.69
N GLY A 156 -17.56 2.04 13.41
CA GLY A 156 -16.49 1.13 13.03
C GLY A 156 -15.13 1.61 13.51
N TYR A 157 -14.78 2.85 13.15
CA TYR A 157 -13.51 3.48 13.51
C TYR A 157 -13.33 3.60 15.03
N ASP A 158 -14.39 3.92 15.78
CA ASP A 158 -14.32 4.04 17.23
C ASP A 158 -13.87 2.74 17.90
N ILE A 159 -14.50 1.62 17.54
CA ILE A 159 -14.15 0.31 18.11
C ILE A 159 -12.79 -0.19 17.61
N ILE A 160 -12.50 -0.03 16.31
CA ILE A 160 -11.20 -0.42 15.73
C ILE A 160 -10.07 0.34 16.42
N ARG A 161 -10.23 1.65 16.63
CA ARG A 161 -9.25 2.49 17.33
C ARG A 161 -8.92 1.95 18.73
N GLN A 162 -9.92 1.46 19.45
CA GLN A 162 -9.78 0.96 20.82
C GLN A 162 -9.25 -0.48 20.89
N THR A 163 -9.55 -1.32 19.90
CA THR A 163 -9.34 -2.77 19.99
C THR A 163 -8.20 -3.31 19.10
N PHE A 164 -7.87 -2.63 18.00
CA PHE A 164 -6.86 -3.08 17.03
C PHE A 164 -5.50 -2.45 17.32
N THR A 165 -4.43 -3.20 17.06
CA THR A 165 -3.06 -2.71 16.99
C THR A 165 -2.82 -1.93 15.69
N GLU A 166 -1.80 -1.06 15.66
CA GLU A 166 -1.47 -0.28 14.46
C GLU A 166 -1.19 -1.15 13.23
N ARG A 167 -0.55 -2.31 13.41
CA ARG A 167 -0.30 -3.25 12.30
C ARG A 167 -1.58 -3.88 11.76
N GLU A 168 -2.52 -4.24 12.64
CA GLU A 168 -3.82 -4.77 12.24
C GLU A 168 -4.63 -3.69 11.49
N LYS A 169 -4.58 -2.42 11.93
CA LYS A 169 -5.23 -1.30 11.25
C LYS A 169 -4.73 -1.14 9.81
N CYS A 170 -3.42 -1.22 9.58
CA CYS A 170 -2.84 -1.16 8.23
C CYS A 170 -3.22 -2.36 7.34
N SER A 171 -3.73 -3.45 7.92
CA SER A 171 -4.18 -4.64 7.19
C SER A 171 -5.67 -4.57 6.80
N LEU A 172 -6.41 -3.57 7.30
CA LEU A 172 -7.81 -3.37 6.96
C LEU A 172 -7.94 -2.74 5.57
N LYS A 173 -9.01 -3.11 4.87
CA LYS A 173 -9.38 -2.52 3.59
C LYS A 173 -10.84 -2.10 3.62
N GLU A 174 -11.09 -0.87 3.18
CA GLU A 174 -12.42 -0.30 3.13
C GLU A 174 -12.97 -0.37 1.70
N ILE A 175 -14.21 -0.80 1.58
CA ILE A 175 -14.96 -0.81 0.32
C ILE A 175 -16.31 -0.13 0.62
N GLU A 176 -16.63 0.91 -0.13
CA GLU A 176 -17.90 1.61 0.01
C GLU A 176 -19.02 0.72 -0.53
N ALA A 177 -19.89 0.21 0.34
CA ALA A 177 -20.97 -0.72 -0.03
C ALA A 177 -22.18 -0.02 -0.68
N PHE A 178 -22.47 1.21 -0.26
CA PHE A 178 -23.49 2.09 -0.83
C PHE A 178 -23.27 3.52 -0.35
N LYS A 179 -23.66 4.50 -1.18
CA LYS A 179 -23.62 5.92 -0.82
C LYS A 179 -24.86 6.28 -0.01
N LEU A 180 -24.68 6.73 1.22
CA LEU A 180 -25.79 7.26 1.99
C LEU A 180 -26.22 8.61 1.40
N PRO A 181 -27.53 8.84 1.22
CA PRO A 181 -28.06 10.14 0.84
C PRO A 181 -27.80 11.15 1.96
N LEU A 182 -27.87 12.44 1.60
CA LEU A 182 -27.65 13.52 2.54
C LEU A 182 -28.69 13.47 3.67
N VAL A 183 -28.22 13.23 4.89
CA VAL A 183 -29.07 13.21 6.08
C VAL A 183 -29.44 14.64 6.46
N ALA A 184 -30.71 14.87 6.75
CA ALA A 184 -31.25 16.16 7.18
C ALA A 184 -31.90 16.02 8.57
N VAL A 185 -32.03 17.14 9.27
CA VAL A 185 -32.75 17.18 10.55
C VAL A 185 -34.24 16.95 10.26
N PRO A 186 -34.86 15.88 10.80
CA PRO A 186 -36.27 15.64 10.59
C PRO A 186 -37.09 16.74 11.29
N MET A 187 -38.06 17.29 10.58
CA MET A 187 -38.94 18.35 11.10
C MET A 187 -40.40 17.99 10.87
N ARG A 188 -41.27 18.41 11.79
CA ARG A 188 -42.72 18.27 11.62
C ARG A 188 -43.16 19.03 10.36
N LYS A 189 -44.04 18.42 9.56
CA LYS A 189 -44.66 19.07 8.40
C LYS A 189 -45.31 20.39 8.83
N ASN A 190 -45.08 21.45 8.06
CA ASN A 190 -45.56 22.81 8.30
C ASN A 190 -45.08 23.45 9.63
N SER A 191 -43.94 23.02 10.18
CA SER A 191 -43.33 23.71 11.32
C SER A 191 -42.86 25.12 10.94
N GLY A 192 -43.25 26.13 11.72
CA GLY A 192 -42.77 27.51 11.57
C GLY A 192 -41.25 27.66 11.74
N TYR A 193 -40.58 26.69 12.37
CA TYR A 193 -39.13 26.70 12.54
C TYR A 193 -38.36 26.23 11.31
N ARG A 194 -39.03 25.75 10.26
CA ARG A 194 -38.38 25.19 9.06
C ARG A 194 -37.35 26.14 8.46
N GLU A 195 -37.72 27.41 8.30
CA GLU A 195 -36.84 28.41 7.70
C GLU A 195 -35.65 28.75 8.61
N LEU A 196 -35.89 28.82 9.92
CA LEU A 196 -34.84 29.10 10.90
C LEU A 196 -33.77 28.00 10.88
N PHE A 197 -34.17 26.74 10.96
CA PHE A 197 -33.23 25.61 10.89
C PHE A 197 -32.55 25.53 9.53
N ALA A 198 -33.29 25.68 8.43
CA ALA A 198 -32.71 25.62 7.08
C ALA A 198 -31.66 26.72 6.85
N THR A 199 -31.88 27.93 7.35
CA THR A 199 -30.94 29.04 7.25
C THR A 199 -29.71 28.80 8.12
N ARG A 200 -29.90 28.40 9.38
CA ARG A 200 -28.78 28.18 10.30
C ARG A 200 -27.90 26.99 9.91
N LEU A 201 -28.49 25.90 9.42
CA LEU A 201 -27.73 24.74 8.94
C LEU A 201 -26.91 25.07 7.68
N ARG A 202 -27.47 25.88 6.75
CA ARG A 202 -26.73 26.38 5.59
C ARG A 202 -25.56 27.25 6.01
N TRP A 203 -25.82 28.22 6.89
CA TRP A 203 -24.76 29.08 7.44
C TRP A 203 -23.64 28.26 8.11
N GLN A 204 -23.98 27.30 8.97
CA GLN A 204 -22.98 26.41 9.62
C GLN A 204 -22.13 25.63 8.61
N ARG A 205 -22.70 25.24 7.48
CA ARG A 205 -21.96 24.60 6.39
C ARG A 205 -21.06 25.60 5.65
N GLU A 206 -21.55 26.80 5.38
CA GLU A 206 -20.79 27.88 4.69
C GLU A 206 -19.59 28.34 5.51
N VAL A 207 -19.75 28.51 6.82
CA VAL A 207 -18.64 28.89 7.72
C VAL A 207 -17.73 27.72 8.08
N GLY A 208 -18.00 26.51 7.59
CA GLY A 208 -17.18 25.33 7.83
C GLY A 208 -17.27 24.76 9.25
N LEU A 209 -18.27 25.14 10.05
CA LEU A 209 -18.47 24.52 11.38
C LEU A 209 -18.75 23.01 11.23
N MET A 210 -19.54 22.62 10.24
CA MET A 210 -19.84 21.22 9.96
C MET A 210 -18.62 20.41 9.51
N SER A 211 -17.67 21.03 8.79
CA SER A 211 -16.44 20.33 8.38
C SER A 211 -15.44 20.21 9.52
N ARG A 212 -15.43 21.17 10.45
CA ARG A 212 -14.59 21.11 11.66
C ARG A 212 -14.95 19.94 12.55
N GLU A 213 -16.25 19.74 12.84
CA GLU A 213 -16.71 18.65 13.73
C GLU A 213 -16.64 17.25 13.09
N ARG A 214 -16.39 17.16 11.78
CA ARG A 214 -16.26 15.88 11.06
C ARG A 214 -14.82 15.31 11.07
N ARG A 215 -13.83 16.10 11.49
CA ARG A 215 -12.43 15.66 11.65
C ARG A 215 -12.21 15.01 13.00
#